data_AF-A0A267FR49-F1
#
_entry.id   AF-A0A267FR49-F1
#
_cell.length_a   1.000
_cell.length_b   1.000
_cell.length_c   1.000
_cell.angle_alpha   90.00
_cell.angle_beta   90.00
_cell.angle_gamma   90.00
#
_symmetry.space_group_name_H-M   'P 1'
#
loop_
_entity.id
_entity.type
_entity.pdbx_description
1 polymer ?
#
loop_
_entity_poly.entity_id
_entity_poly.type
_entity_poly.pdbx_seq_one_letter_code
_entity_poly.pdbx_strand_id
1 'polypeptide(L)'
;MTTTVSDMFQLKLHNQQSRSDLLVRVRSAAPLTPQMIVAIQPTAQRQQQQQSESCFFAVKTDSTRGGSSVGSKRVSNPTHNTIASRHTNNDWANFNKANERQSNRVRSAAEQSNRNAWSTMRDTEALTRVRQADVTEKLSKRVEDIEYWKLQLASEAKLNSAETEDLVEHIQVLESYLAYTAKPLNVTEVCLAHREQRTDIDLVHDEVERQLHRELECIRKCQDQMRRMVEKSTAQLSVNWAALQQLNKDLRNKTQAQSIDGKIIHLGNQSPGIDFRPGAESAERCVSIPHSWARHSQENIGKSQACRRLPSVNVGHC
;
A
#
# COMPACT_ATOMS: atom_id res chain seq x y z
N MET A 1 35.98 -17.84 -10.43
CA MET A 1 35.30 -16.60 -10.00
C MET A 1 34.45 -16.93 -8.79
N THR A 2 35.09 -17.05 -7.63
CA THR A 2 34.46 -17.38 -6.34
C THR A 2 34.32 -16.08 -5.56
N THR A 3 33.18 -15.42 -5.73
CA THR A 3 32.82 -14.26 -4.92
C THR A 3 32.65 -14.77 -3.49
N THR A 4 33.61 -14.47 -2.62
CA THR A 4 33.53 -14.90 -1.22
C THR A 4 32.42 -14.12 -0.53
N VAL A 5 31.78 -14.74 0.46
CA VAL A 5 30.70 -14.13 1.26
C VAL A 5 31.14 -12.78 1.85
N SER A 6 32.45 -12.55 2.01
CA SER A 6 33.05 -11.27 2.42
C SER A 6 32.75 -10.10 1.47
N ASP A 7 32.74 -10.33 0.14
CA ASP A 7 32.57 -9.27 -0.87
C ASP A 7 31.13 -8.74 -0.95
N MET A 8 30.13 -9.50 -0.49
CA MET A 8 28.74 -9.02 -0.43
C MET A 8 28.45 -8.15 0.80
N PHE A 9 29.28 -8.21 1.85
CA PHE A 9 29.03 -7.54 3.14
C PHE A 9 29.67 -6.15 3.24
N GLN A 10 30.81 -5.90 2.58
CA GLN A 10 31.52 -4.62 2.71
C GLN A 10 30.85 -3.42 2.02
N LEU A 11 29.90 -3.63 1.10
CA LEU A 11 29.23 -2.53 0.38
C LEU A 11 27.99 -1.95 1.07
N LYS A 12 27.54 -2.46 2.23
CA LYS A 12 26.29 -2.01 2.86
C LYS A 12 26.35 -1.53 4.31
N LEU A 13 27.45 -1.77 5.05
CA LEU A 13 27.58 -1.28 6.43
C LEU A 13 27.70 0.25 6.53
N HIS A 14 28.15 0.93 5.48
CA HIS A 14 28.37 2.40 5.51
C HIS A 14 27.09 3.26 5.48
N ASN A 15 25.87 2.68 5.44
CA ASN A 15 24.62 3.44 5.26
C ASN A 15 23.64 3.34 6.45
N GLN A 16 23.99 2.65 7.55
CA GLN A 16 23.06 2.42 8.67
C GLN A 16 23.40 3.19 9.97
N GLN A 17 24.53 3.89 10.03
CA GLN A 17 25.00 4.57 11.26
C GLN A 17 24.27 5.88 11.63
N SER A 18 23.08 6.15 11.10
CA SER A 18 22.32 7.36 11.41
C SER A 18 20.84 7.07 11.62
N ARG A 19 20.47 6.71 12.85
CA ARG A 19 19.48 7.47 13.66
C ARG A 19 19.11 6.71 14.94
N SER A 20 19.22 7.47 16.02
CA SER A 20 19.07 7.11 17.43
C SER A 20 17.62 7.10 17.92
N ASP A 21 17.37 6.13 18.80
CA ASP A 21 16.57 6.14 20.04
C ASP A 21 15.27 6.95 20.14
N LEU A 22 14.17 6.22 20.40
CA LEU A 22 13.01 6.71 21.15
C LEU A 22 12.29 5.55 21.87
N LEU A 23 12.11 5.71 23.18
CA LEU A 23 11.42 4.81 24.10
C LEU A 23 9.91 4.70 23.76
N VAL A 24 9.43 3.48 23.54
CA VAL A 24 8.01 3.19 23.25
C VAL A 24 7.26 2.76 24.50
N ARG A 25 6.19 3.48 24.83
CA ARG A 25 5.19 3.04 25.83
C ARG A 25 4.11 2.23 25.11
N VAL A 26 4.08 0.93 25.39
CA VAL A 26 3.10 -0.02 24.85
C VAL A 26 1.71 0.29 25.41
N ARG A 27 0.72 0.49 24.53
CA ARG A 27 -0.71 0.35 24.88
C ARG A 27 -1.29 -0.77 24.03
N SER A 28 -1.89 -1.75 24.70
CA SER A 28 -2.66 -2.82 24.07
C SER A 28 -4.00 -2.26 23.56
N ALA A 29 -4.35 -2.57 22.31
CA ALA A 29 -5.67 -2.28 21.77
C ALA A 29 -6.40 -3.61 21.47
N ALA A 30 -7.54 -3.80 22.12
CA ALA A 30 -8.47 -4.91 21.85
C ALA A 30 -9.31 -4.63 20.58
N PRO A 31 -9.80 -5.67 19.89
CA PRO A 31 -10.51 -5.52 18.62
C PRO A 31 -11.98 -5.13 18.83
N LEU A 32 -12.48 -4.15 18.07
CA LEU A 32 -13.90 -3.81 18.00
C LEU A 32 -14.52 -4.27 16.69
N THR A 33 -15.76 -4.74 16.82
CA THR A 33 -16.55 -5.55 15.89
C THR A 33 -17.16 -4.76 14.72
N PRO A 34 -17.53 -5.44 13.61
CA PRO A 34 -17.99 -4.80 12.39
C PRO A 34 -19.51 -4.64 12.39
N GLN A 35 -20.00 -3.41 12.49
CA GLN A 35 -21.35 -3.05 12.04
C GLN A 35 -21.27 -1.69 11.36
N MET A 36 -21.58 -1.66 10.06
CA MET A 36 -22.14 -0.57 9.24
C MET A 36 -21.77 -0.80 7.77
N ILE A 37 -22.39 -1.82 7.17
CA ILE A 37 -22.56 -1.94 5.71
C ILE A 37 -24.07 -1.86 5.46
N VAL A 38 -24.47 -1.28 4.33
CA VAL A 38 -25.83 -0.96 3.82
C VAL A 38 -26.26 0.47 4.19
N ALA A 39 -26.64 1.37 3.27
CA ALA A 39 -26.78 1.36 1.82
C ALA A 39 -26.79 2.82 1.33
N ILE A 40 -26.24 3.09 0.14
CA ILE A 40 -26.68 4.24 -0.68
C ILE A 40 -26.69 3.81 -2.14
N GLN A 41 -27.89 3.65 -2.70
CA GLN A 41 -28.11 3.64 -4.14
C GLN A 41 -27.88 5.04 -4.71
N PRO A 42 -27.36 5.18 -5.94
CA PRO A 42 -27.26 6.47 -6.59
C PRO A 42 -28.65 6.89 -7.12
N THR A 43 -29.31 7.81 -6.42
CA THR A 43 -30.54 8.48 -6.88
C THR A 43 -30.30 9.55 -7.95
N ALA A 44 -29.11 9.63 -8.54
CA ALA A 44 -28.74 10.69 -9.48
C ALA A 44 -29.21 10.49 -10.94
N GLN A 45 -29.80 9.34 -11.31
CA GLN A 45 -30.11 9.06 -12.72
C GLN A 45 -31.56 9.36 -13.15
N ARG A 46 -32.48 9.71 -12.25
CA ARG A 46 -33.91 9.88 -12.63
C ARG A 46 -34.35 11.30 -12.99
N GLN A 47 -33.50 12.32 -12.83
CA GLN A 47 -33.90 13.72 -13.07
C GLN A 47 -33.34 14.35 -14.35
N GLN A 48 -32.30 13.78 -14.98
CA GLN A 48 -31.74 14.37 -16.20
C GLN A 48 -32.58 14.12 -17.46
N GLN A 49 -33.50 13.16 -17.46
CA GLN A 49 -34.32 12.86 -18.64
C GLN A 49 -35.64 13.66 -18.70
N GLN A 50 -36.01 14.40 -17.65
CA GLN A 50 -37.21 15.25 -17.63
C GLN A 50 -36.94 16.74 -17.84
N GLN A 51 -35.68 17.19 -17.78
CA GLN A 51 -35.34 18.62 -17.84
C GLN A 51 -34.90 19.12 -19.23
N SER A 52 -34.67 18.24 -20.20
CA SER A 52 -34.25 18.64 -21.55
C SER A 52 -35.39 19.07 -22.49
N GLU A 53 -36.67 18.94 -22.09
CA GLU A 53 -37.80 19.28 -22.95
C GLU A 53 -38.51 20.61 -22.60
N SER A 54 -38.21 21.26 -21.47
CA SER A 54 -38.99 22.44 -21.04
C SER A 54 -38.40 23.80 -21.39
N CYS A 55 -37.15 23.88 -21.84
CA CYS A 55 -36.45 25.15 -22.08
C CYS A 55 -36.28 25.53 -23.56
N PHE A 56 -36.83 24.76 -24.51
CA PHE A 56 -36.75 25.06 -25.95
C PHE A 56 -38.12 25.39 -26.58
N PHE A 57 -38.94 26.21 -25.90
CA PHE A 57 -40.06 26.87 -26.56
C PHE A 57 -39.63 28.25 -27.04
N ALA A 58 -38.84 28.24 -28.12
CA ALA A 58 -38.72 29.42 -28.97
C ALA A 58 -40.12 29.84 -29.40
N VAL A 59 -40.43 31.13 -29.26
CA VAL A 59 -41.64 31.75 -29.79
C VAL A 59 -41.65 31.53 -31.31
N LYS A 60 -42.25 30.43 -31.76
CA LYS A 60 -42.82 30.38 -33.10
C LYS A 60 -44.09 31.19 -33.02
N THR A 61 -44.02 32.42 -33.51
CA THR A 61 -45.20 33.13 -33.98
C THR A 61 -45.78 32.31 -35.13
N ASP A 62 -46.67 31.37 -34.82
CA ASP A 62 -47.46 30.64 -35.82
C ASP A 62 -48.37 31.64 -36.53
N SER A 63 -47.85 32.21 -37.63
CA SER A 63 -48.65 32.74 -38.73
C SER A 63 -48.76 31.64 -39.78
N THR A 64 -49.43 30.55 -39.42
CA THR A 64 -49.63 29.38 -40.29
C THR A 64 -51.11 29.25 -40.59
N ARG A 65 -51.48 29.95 -41.66
CA ARG A 65 -52.76 29.89 -42.36
C ARG A 65 -52.97 28.46 -42.86
N GLY A 66 -53.81 27.69 -42.17
CA GLY A 66 -54.24 26.37 -42.60
C GLY A 66 -55.12 26.47 -43.86
N GLY A 67 -54.63 25.92 -44.96
CA GLY A 67 -55.37 25.76 -46.21
C GLY A 67 -56.23 24.50 -46.20
N SER A 68 -57.50 24.65 -46.58
CA SER A 68 -58.31 23.60 -47.19
C SER A 68 -58.94 24.19 -48.44
N SER A 69 -58.62 23.62 -49.60
CA SER A 69 -59.20 24.00 -50.89
C SER A 69 -60.61 23.43 -51.02
N VAL A 70 -61.61 24.26 -51.33
CA VAL A 70 -62.66 23.95 -52.32
C VAL A 70 -63.19 25.28 -52.88
N GLY A 71 -63.09 25.44 -54.20
CA GLY A 71 -64.16 25.99 -55.04
C GLY A 71 -64.57 27.46 -54.92
N SER A 72 -64.45 28.13 -56.07
CA SER A 72 -65.27 29.25 -56.55
C SER A 72 -64.78 30.68 -56.30
N LYS A 73 -64.50 31.33 -57.43
CA LYS A 73 -64.04 32.70 -57.59
C LYS A 73 -65.09 33.68 -57.04
N ARG A 74 -64.66 34.61 -56.19
CA ARG A 74 -65.27 35.93 -56.08
C ARG A 74 -64.14 36.95 -55.93
N VAL A 75 -64.01 37.81 -56.93
CA VAL A 75 -63.14 38.99 -56.87
C VAL A 75 -63.73 39.90 -55.80
N SER A 76 -63.05 40.03 -54.66
CA SER A 76 -63.36 41.00 -53.63
C SER A 76 -62.25 42.06 -53.58
N ASN A 77 -62.69 43.32 -53.58
CA ASN A 77 -61.87 44.53 -53.58
C ASN A 77 -60.65 44.46 -52.65
N PRO A 78 -59.47 45.00 -53.04
CA PRO A 78 -58.25 44.91 -52.22
C PRO A 78 -58.29 45.74 -50.92
N THR A 79 -59.34 46.55 -50.70
CA THR A 79 -59.38 47.55 -49.62
C THR A 79 -60.35 47.22 -48.48
N HIS A 80 -61.14 46.14 -48.58
CA HIS A 80 -62.09 45.74 -47.51
C HIS A 80 -61.66 44.48 -46.74
N ASN A 81 -60.56 43.84 -47.15
CA ASN A 81 -59.99 42.66 -46.48
C ASN A 81 -58.84 43.01 -45.51
N THR A 82 -58.51 44.30 -45.36
CA THR A 82 -57.42 44.79 -44.51
C THR A 82 -57.88 45.30 -43.15
N ILE A 83 -59.20 45.48 -42.94
CA ILE A 83 -59.79 45.89 -41.64
C ILE A 83 -60.33 44.67 -40.88
N ALA A 84 -60.96 43.73 -41.58
CA ALA A 84 -61.41 42.45 -41.01
C ALA A 84 -60.25 41.52 -40.59
N SER A 85 -59.02 41.82 -41.04
CA SER A 85 -57.78 41.14 -40.67
C SER A 85 -57.00 41.87 -39.56
N ARG A 86 -57.55 42.95 -38.97
CA ARG A 86 -56.91 43.67 -37.86
C ARG A 86 -57.45 43.15 -36.54
N HIS A 87 -56.52 42.83 -35.63
CA HIS A 87 -56.87 42.46 -34.27
C HIS A 87 -57.71 43.55 -33.62
N THR A 88 -58.82 43.15 -32.98
CA THR A 88 -59.60 44.07 -32.16
C THR A 88 -58.80 44.47 -30.92
N ASN A 89 -59.17 45.58 -30.28
CA ASN A 89 -58.52 45.97 -29.01
C ASN A 89 -58.64 44.85 -27.96
N ASN A 90 -59.74 44.11 -27.96
CA ASN A 90 -59.95 42.95 -27.10
C ASN A 90 -59.00 41.78 -27.45
N ASP A 91 -58.75 41.50 -28.74
CA ASP A 91 -57.79 40.48 -29.16
C ASP A 91 -56.36 40.85 -28.74
N TRP A 92 -55.98 42.13 -28.89
CA TRP A 92 -54.69 42.65 -28.42
C TRP A 92 -54.56 42.56 -26.90
N ALA A 93 -55.61 42.94 -26.15
CA ALA A 93 -55.63 42.85 -24.70
C ALA A 93 -55.54 41.40 -24.20
N ASN A 94 -56.27 40.48 -24.85
CA ASN A 94 -56.23 39.04 -24.54
C ASN A 94 -54.87 38.42 -24.86
N PHE A 95 -54.25 38.80 -25.99
CA PHE A 95 -52.91 38.36 -26.37
C PHE A 95 -51.86 38.85 -25.37
N ASN A 96 -51.88 40.13 -25.00
CA ASN A 96 -50.96 40.67 -24.00
C ASN A 96 -51.14 40.02 -22.63
N LYS A 97 -52.38 39.76 -22.20
CA LYS A 97 -52.69 39.04 -20.96
C LYS A 97 -52.21 37.59 -21.00
N ALA A 98 -52.31 36.92 -22.14
CA ALA A 98 -51.76 35.57 -22.33
C ALA A 98 -50.22 35.59 -22.31
N ASN A 99 -49.59 36.57 -22.96
CA ASN A 99 -48.14 36.76 -22.95
C ASN A 99 -47.60 37.08 -21.55
N GLU A 100 -48.28 37.95 -20.80
CA GLU A 100 -47.97 38.25 -19.41
C GLU A 100 -48.03 36.99 -18.53
N ARG A 101 -49.10 36.18 -18.66
CA ARG A 101 -49.22 34.89 -17.97
C ARG A 101 -48.09 33.94 -18.32
N GLN A 102 -47.71 33.84 -19.60
CA GLN A 102 -46.62 32.99 -20.05
C GLN A 102 -45.26 33.48 -19.53
N SER A 103 -45.00 34.78 -19.59
CA SER A 103 -43.81 35.41 -19.04
C SER A 103 -43.69 35.15 -17.53
N ASN A 104 -44.80 35.29 -16.79
CA ASN A 104 -44.84 34.99 -15.36
C ASN A 104 -44.55 33.51 -15.07
N ARG A 105 -45.07 32.57 -15.88
CA ARG A 105 -44.76 31.13 -15.76
C ARG A 105 -43.28 30.84 -15.97
N VAL A 106 -42.68 31.39 -17.04
CA VAL A 106 -41.26 31.22 -17.35
C VAL A 106 -40.40 31.84 -16.25
N ARG A 107 -40.73 33.04 -15.78
CA ARG A 107 -40.03 33.70 -14.66
C ARG A 107 -40.08 32.83 -13.40
N SER A 108 -41.26 32.35 -13.00
CA SER A 108 -41.40 31.49 -11.82
C SER A 108 -40.65 30.16 -11.96
N ALA A 109 -40.63 29.57 -13.15
CA ALA A 109 -39.85 28.35 -13.42
C ALA A 109 -38.34 28.60 -13.32
N ALA A 110 -37.85 29.71 -13.89
CA ALA A 110 -36.45 30.11 -13.78
C ALA A 110 -36.05 30.42 -12.33
N GLU A 111 -36.90 31.14 -11.59
CA GLU A 111 -36.70 31.40 -10.16
C GLU A 111 -36.63 30.10 -9.36
N GLN A 112 -37.51 29.13 -9.66
CA GLN A 112 -37.45 27.83 -9.01
C GLN A 112 -36.18 27.06 -9.36
N SER A 113 -35.76 27.06 -10.63
CA SER A 113 -34.52 26.42 -11.07
C SER A 113 -33.31 27.03 -10.36
N ASN A 114 -33.22 28.36 -10.29
CA ASN A 114 -32.17 29.06 -9.55
C ASN A 114 -32.19 28.70 -8.06
N ARG A 115 -33.36 28.69 -7.41
CA ARG A 115 -33.49 28.29 -6.00
C ARG A 115 -33.00 26.85 -5.78
N ASN A 116 -33.39 25.93 -6.66
CA ASN A 116 -32.95 24.54 -6.59
C ASN A 116 -31.43 24.44 -6.77
N ALA A 117 -30.86 25.12 -7.76
CA ALA A 117 -29.41 25.15 -8.01
C ALA A 117 -28.64 25.67 -6.79
N TRP A 118 -29.07 26.79 -6.21
CA TRP A 118 -28.47 27.35 -4.99
C TRP A 118 -28.58 26.40 -3.78
N SER A 119 -29.72 25.72 -3.61
CA SER A 119 -29.88 24.72 -2.55
C SER A 119 -28.91 23.56 -2.77
N THR A 120 -28.87 23.00 -3.97
CA THR A 120 -27.96 21.89 -4.30
C THR A 120 -26.50 22.27 -4.11
N MET A 121 -26.09 23.47 -4.52
CA MET A 121 -24.72 23.97 -4.28
C MET A 121 -24.40 24.04 -2.78
N ARG A 122 -25.30 24.57 -1.96
CA ARG A 122 -25.09 24.67 -0.51
C ARG A 122 -25.03 23.29 0.15
N ASP A 123 -25.95 22.40 -0.20
CA ASP A 123 -26.03 21.05 0.36
C ASP A 123 -24.79 20.22 -0.03
N THR A 124 -24.34 20.36 -1.28
CA THR A 124 -23.12 19.68 -1.77
C THR A 124 -21.85 20.25 -1.15
N GLU A 125 -21.76 21.58 -0.96
CA GLU A 125 -20.63 22.21 -0.25
C GLU A 125 -20.56 21.75 1.21
N ALA A 126 -21.69 21.76 1.92
CA ALA A 126 -21.76 21.31 3.30
C ALA A 126 -21.34 19.83 3.45
N LEU A 127 -21.87 18.97 2.59
CA LEU A 127 -21.51 17.54 2.56
C LEU A 127 -20.03 17.33 2.21
N THR A 128 -19.51 18.10 1.25
CA THR A 128 -18.10 18.03 0.84
C THR A 128 -17.18 18.42 1.99
N ARG A 129 -17.50 19.50 2.71
CA ARG A 129 -16.72 19.93 3.89
C ARG A 129 -16.66 18.86 4.96
N VAL A 130 -17.79 18.22 5.27
CA VAL A 130 -17.84 17.12 6.27
C VAL A 130 -17.00 15.92 5.80
N ARG A 131 -17.14 15.53 4.53
CA ARG A 131 -16.35 14.42 3.96
C ARG A 131 -14.85 14.72 3.93
N GLN A 132 -14.46 15.94 3.58
CA GLN A 132 -13.06 16.36 3.59
C GLN A 132 -12.48 16.28 5.00
N ALA A 133 -13.20 16.78 6.02
CA ALA A 133 -12.76 16.69 7.40
C ALA A 133 -12.59 15.22 7.86
N ASP A 134 -13.56 14.35 7.58
CA ASP A 134 -13.50 12.91 7.90
C ASP A 134 -12.31 12.21 7.19
N VAL A 135 -12.08 12.50 5.91
CA VAL A 135 -10.96 11.93 5.15
C VAL A 135 -9.62 12.43 5.68
N THR A 136 -9.48 13.72 6.00
CA THR A 136 -8.27 14.28 6.60
C THR A 136 -7.97 13.63 7.95
N GLU A 137 -8.97 13.43 8.79
CA GLU A 137 -8.80 12.72 10.08
C GLU A 137 -8.34 11.28 9.88
N LYS A 138 -8.97 10.54 8.96
CA LYS A 138 -8.58 9.15 8.63
C LYS A 138 -7.16 9.07 8.06
N LEU A 139 -6.75 10.05 7.26
CA LEU A 139 -5.41 10.10 6.70
C LEU A 139 -4.36 10.38 7.78
N SER A 140 -4.64 11.28 8.73
CA SER A 140 -3.78 11.50 9.90
C SER A 140 -3.57 10.23 10.72
N LYS A 141 -4.66 9.50 11.04
CA LYS A 141 -4.59 8.19 11.72
C LYS A 141 -3.75 7.19 10.94
N ARG A 142 -3.92 7.12 9.61
CA ARG A 142 -3.13 6.23 8.76
C ARG A 142 -1.63 6.58 8.76
N VAL A 143 -1.27 7.86 8.81
CA VAL A 143 0.14 8.28 8.91
C VAL A 143 0.74 7.85 10.25
N GLU A 144 -0.01 7.96 11.34
CA GLU A 144 0.40 7.44 12.66
C GLU A 144 0.60 5.92 12.63
N ASP A 145 -0.34 5.18 12.04
CA ASP A 145 -0.25 3.72 11.88
C ASP A 145 0.98 3.31 11.05
N ILE A 146 1.24 4.01 9.94
CA ILE A 146 2.42 3.75 9.11
C ILE A 146 3.70 3.99 9.91
N GLU A 147 3.78 5.07 10.67
CA GLU A 147 4.94 5.37 11.50
C GLU A 147 5.16 4.29 12.58
N TYR A 148 4.09 3.85 13.24
CA TYR A 148 4.16 2.72 14.18
C TYR A 148 4.77 1.48 13.52
N TRP A 149 4.24 1.04 12.37
CA TRP A 149 4.75 -0.14 11.68
C TRP A 149 6.19 0.03 11.19
N LYS A 150 6.58 1.23 10.74
CA LYS A 150 7.97 1.52 10.39
C LYS A 150 8.91 1.33 11.57
N LEU A 151 8.54 1.84 12.74
CA LEU A 151 9.35 1.67 13.95
C LEU A 151 9.47 0.20 14.34
N GLN A 152 8.38 -0.57 14.28
CA GLN A 152 8.42 -2.01 14.56
C GLN A 152 9.30 -2.78 13.56
N LEU A 153 9.14 -2.50 12.26
CA LEU A 153 9.95 -3.12 11.21
C LEU A 153 11.44 -2.77 11.34
N ALA A 154 11.76 -1.51 11.60
CA ALA A 154 13.14 -1.05 11.78
C ALA A 154 13.78 -1.67 13.02
N SER A 155 13.04 -1.75 14.14
CA SER A 155 13.50 -2.41 15.35
C SER A 155 13.80 -3.89 15.11
N GLU A 156 12.88 -4.63 14.48
CA GLU A 156 13.10 -6.06 14.20
C GLU A 156 14.22 -6.28 13.19
N ALA A 157 14.36 -5.41 12.18
CA ALA A 157 15.47 -5.47 11.22
C ALA A 157 16.83 -5.27 11.91
N LYS A 158 16.90 -4.35 12.88
CA LYS A 158 18.11 -4.14 13.69
C LYS A 158 18.46 -5.38 14.53
N LEU A 159 17.48 -5.99 15.18
CA LEU A 159 17.68 -7.23 15.95
C LEU A 159 18.14 -8.40 15.06
N ASN A 160 17.61 -8.49 13.84
CA ASN A 160 18.02 -9.51 12.87
C ASN A 160 19.43 -9.27 12.32
N SER A 161 19.81 -8.01 12.09
CA SER A 161 21.18 -7.65 11.70
C SER A 161 22.18 -8.04 12.79
N ALA A 162 21.90 -7.69 14.05
CA ALA A 162 22.76 -8.04 15.18
C ALA A 162 22.97 -9.56 15.30
N GLU A 163 21.89 -10.34 15.26
CA GLU A 163 21.98 -11.82 15.27
C GLU A 163 22.79 -12.35 14.07
N THR A 164 22.65 -11.73 12.90
CA THR A 164 23.41 -12.13 11.71
C THR A 164 24.89 -11.84 11.88
N GLU A 165 25.25 -10.71 12.49
CA GLU A 165 26.64 -10.33 12.79
C GLU A 165 27.25 -11.32 13.81
N ASP A 166 26.52 -11.65 14.89
CA ASP A 166 26.94 -12.62 15.90
C ASP A 166 27.17 -14.02 15.28
N LEU A 167 26.27 -14.48 14.40
CA LEU A 167 26.42 -15.76 13.69
C LEU A 167 27.65 -15.79 12.78
N VAL A 168 27.97 -14.68 12.11
CA VAL A 168 29.18 -14.58 11.29
C VAL A 168 30.43 -14.72 12.15
N GLU A 169 30.48 -14.04 13.29
CA GLU A 169 31.60 -14.15 14.23
C GLU A 169 31.76 -15.59 14.73
N HIS A 170 30.67 -16.24 15.14
CA HIS A 170 30.70 -17.63 15.59
C HIS A 170 31.18 -18.60 14.51
N ILE A 171 30.79 -18.41 13.25
CA ILE A 171 31.28 -19.21 12.13
C ILE A 171 32.80 -19.04 11.98
N GLN A 172 33.29 -17.80 11.98
CA GLN A 172 34.72 -17.51 11.84
C GLN A 172 35.55 -18.14 12.98
N VAL A 173 35.04 -18.05 14.21
CA VAL A 173 35.67 -18.66 15.39
C VAL A 173 35.71 -20.19 15.27
N LEU A 174 34.61 -20.82 14.84
CA LEU A 174 34.55 -22.27 14.64
C LEU A 174 35.50 -22.76 13.54
N GLU A 175 35.58 -22.03 12.42
CA GLU A 175 36.51 -22.32 11.33
C GLU A 175 37.96 -22.20 11.79
N SER A 176 38.26 -21.17 12.59
CA SER A 176 39.57 -20.98 13.21
C SER A 176 39.95 -22.15 14.13
N TYR A 177 39.05 -22.57 15.04
CA TYR A 177 39.28 -23.75 15.89
C TYR A 177 39.47 -25.03 15.08
N LEU A 178 38.69 -25.23 14.02
CA LEU A 178 38.85 -26.36 13.12
C LEU A 178 40.25 -26.37 12.49
N ALA A 179 40.74 -25.22 12.03
CA ALA A 179 42.10 -25.08 11.52
C ALA A 179 43.17 -25.37 12.59
N TYR A 180 42.98 -24.90 13.83
CA TYR A 180 43.90 -25.20 14.94
C TYR A 180 44.03 -26.69 15.24
N THR A 181 42.92 -27.45 15.14
CA THR A 181 42.94 -28.91 15.37
C THR A 181 43.60 -29.72 14.25
N ALA A 182 43.89 -29.13 13.09
CA ALA A 182 44.55 -29.85 11.99
C ALA A 182 45.99 -30.25 12.33
N LYS A 183 46.71 -29.40 13.08
CA LYS A 183 48.09 -29.69 13.50
C LYS A 183 48.19 -30.89 14.45
N PRO A 184 47.47 -30.95 15.60
CA PRO A 184 47.53 -32.11 16.47
C PRO A 184 47.06 -33.39 15.76
N LEU A 185 46.04 -33.33 14.90
CA LEU A 185 45.63 -34.49 14.08
C LEU A 185 46.79 -35.04 13.24
N ASN A 186 47.48 -34.18 12.50
CA ASN A 186 48.63 -34.57 11.67
C ASN A 186 49.78 -35.15 12.51
N VAL A 187 50.05 -34.59 13.70
CA VAL A 187 51.07 -35.14 14.60
C VAL A 187 50.69 -36.55 15.06
N THR A 188 49.45 -36.77 15.48
CA THR A 188 48.97 -38.10 15.88
C THR A 188 49.03 -39.11 14.73
N GLU A 189 48.67 -38.71 13.51
CA GLU A 189 48.76 -39.55 12.30
C GLU A 189 50.21 -39.91 11.95
N VAL A 190 51.14 -38.96 11.99
CA VAL A 190 52.56 -39.22 11.75
C VAL A 190 53.16 -40.14 12.82
N CYS A 191 52.78 -39.95 14.10
CA CYS A 191 53.20 -40.82 15.19
C CYS A 191 52.73 -42.27 15.02
N LEU A 192 51.49 -42.48 14.55
CA LEU A 192 50.97 -43.80 14.22
C LEU A 192 51.71 -44.41 13.01
N ALA A 193 51.89 -43.64 11.93
CA ALA A 193 52.61 -44.12 10.74
C ALA A 193 54.06 -44.53 11.05
N HIS A 194 54.77 -43.81 11.93
CA HIS A 194 56.11 -44.21 12.37
C HIS A 194 56.10 -45.50 13.20
N ARG A 195 55.03 -45.76 13.96
CA ARG A 195 54.88 -47.00 14.74
C ARG A 195 54.61 -48.21 13.84
N GLU A 196 53.83 -48.01 12.77
CA GLU A 196 53.56 -49.02 11.75
C GLU A 196 54.81 -49.45 10.97
N GLN A 197 55.89 -48.65 10.98
CA GLN A 197 57.17 -48.96 10.34
C GLN A 197 58.10 -49.86 11.18
N ARG A 198 57.74 -50.17 12.44
CA ARG A 198 58.53 -51.09 13.28
C ARG A 198 58.50 -52.50 12.67
N THR A 199 59.58 -53.26 12.83
CA THR A 199 59.70 -54.61 12.27
C THR A 199 59.92 -55.65 13.36
N ASP A 200 59.63 -56.92 13.03
CA ASP A 200 59.88 -58.09 13.87
C ASP A 200 59.23 -57.98 15.27
N ILE A 201 60.02 -58.22 16.32
CA ILE A 201 59.56 -58.25 17.72
C ILE A 201 59.13 -56.85 18.19
N ASP A 202 59.58 -55.78 17.52
CA ASP A 202 59.25 -54.39 17.87
C ASP A 202 57.90 -53.92 17.29
N LEU A 203 57.29 -54.69 16.38
CA LEU A 203 55.93 -54.43 15.89
C LEU A 203 54.89 -54.89 16.92
N VAL A 204 54.69 -54.05 17.94
CA VAL A 204 53.82 -54.34 19.09
C VAL A 204 52.75 -53.26 19.24
N HIS A 205 51.51 -53.72 19.43
CA HIS A 205 50.36 -52.87 19.75
C HIS A 205 50.40 -52.44 21.23
N ASP A 206 51.30 -51.51 21.54
CA ASP A 206 51.56 -51.05 22.90
C ASP A 206 50.50 -50.07 23.43
N GLU A 207 50.63 -49.69 24.72
CA GLU A 207 49.71 -48.74 25.34
C GLU A 207 49.68 -47.41 24.60
N VAL A 208 50.83 -46.93 24.12
CA VAL A 208 50.94 -45.62 23.49
C VAL A 208 50.23 -45.60 22.15
N GLU A 209 50.35 -46.65 21.33
CA GLU A 209 49.59 -46.80 20.09
C GLU A 209 48.08 -46.75 20.33
N ARG A 210 47.60 -47.42 21.39
CA ARG A 210 46.18 -47.38 21.76
C ARG A 210 45.71 -46.00 22.19
N GLN A 211 46.54 -45.25 22.91
CA GLN A 211 46.23 -43.87 23.29
C GLN A 211 46.25 -42.93 22.07
N LEU A 212 47.18 -43.11 21.13
CA LEU A 212 47.22 -42.35 19.87
C LEU A 212 45.95 -42.58 19.03
N HIS A 213 45.46 -43.82 18.94
CA HIS A 213 44.18 -44.08 18.28
C HIS A 213 43.00 -43.36 18.96
N ARG A 214 42.94 -43.37 20.29
CA ARG A 214 41.90 -42.64 21.04
C ARG A 214 41.99 -41.13 20.82
N GLU A 215 43.19 -40.57 20.82
CA GLU A 215 43.43 -39.15 20.53
C GLU A 215 42.95 -38.80 19.12
N LEU A 216 43.30 -39.61 18.12
CA LEU A 216 42.87 -39.43 16.74
C LEU A 216 41.34 -39.47 16.61
N GLU A 217 40.68 -40.44 17.23
CA GLU A 217 39.21 -40.52 17.25
C GLU A 217 38.58 -39.30 17.92
N CYS A 218 39.14 -38.85 19.05
CA CYS A 218 38.67 -37.68 19.78
C CYS A 218 38.77 -36.41 18.91
N ILE A 219 39.93 -36.15 18.30
CA ILE A 219 40.15 -34.98 17.45
C ILE A 219 39.20 -35.00 16.24
N ARG A 220 39.05 -36.16 15.57
CA ARG A 220 38.13 -36.29 14.42
C ARG A 220 36.69 -36.04 14.83
N LYS A 221 36.25 -36.57 15.97
CA LYS A 221 34.90 -36.34 16.51
C LYS A 221 34.65 -34.86 16.80
N CYS A 222 35.62 -34.16 17.41
CA CYS A 222 35.54 -32.72 17.66
C CYS A 222 35.46 -31.93 16.34
N GLN A 223 36.29 -32.26 15.35
CA GLN A 223 36.25 -31.64 14.03
C GLN A 223 34.90 -31.85 13.31
N ASP A 224 34.33 -33.05 13.37
CA ASP A 224 33.02 -33.34 12.79
C ASP A 224 31.91 -32.56 13.48
N GLN A 225 31.99 -32.38 14.81
CA GLN A 225 31.05 -31.53 15.54
C GLN A 225 31.17 -30.07 15.11
N MET A 226 32.38 -29.52 15.00
CA MET A 226 32.61 -28.15 14.53
C MET A 226 32.11 -27.95 13.09
N ARG A 227 32.39 -28.87 12.16
CA ARG A 227 31.86 -28.83 10.78
C ARG A 227 30.33 -28.76 10.75
N ARG A 228 29.66 -29.65 11.50
CA ARG A 228 28.19 -29.65 11.59
C ARG A 228 27.65 -28.35 12.19
N MET A 229 28.36 -27.73 13.13
CA MET A 229 27.96 -26.43 13.68
C MET A 229 28.11 -25.31 12.65
N VAL A 230 29.20 -25.29 11.88
CA VAL A 230 29.40 -24.34 10.78
C VAL A 230 28.29 -24.48 9.73
N GLU A 231 27.97 -25.71 9.30
CA GLU A 231 26.89 -25.98 8.35
C GLU A 231 25.52 -25.49 8.87
N LYS A 232 25.21 -25.70 10.15
CA LYS A 232 23.97 -25.22 10.76
C LYS A 232 23.92 -23.69 10.84
N SER A 233 25.00 -23.05 11.29
CA SER A 233 25.09 -21.59 11.41
C SER A 233 25.03 -20.91 10.05
N THR A 234 25.67 -21.47 9.02
CA THR A 234 25.60 -20.94 7.64
C THR A 234 24.20 -21.08 7.04
N ALA A 235 23.51 -22.19 7.28
CA ALA A 235 22.09 -22.33 6.91
C ALA A 235 21.21 -21.30 7.62
N GLN A 236 21.42 -21.09 8.92
CA GLN A 236 20.69 -20.08 9.70
C GLN A 236 20.94 -18.66 9.16
N LEU A 237 22.18 -18.34 8.78
CA LEU A 237 22.54 -17.06 8.18
C LEU A 237 21.76 -16.79 6.89
N SER A 238 21.62 -17.79 6.03
CA SER A 238 20.81 -17.67 4.80
C SER A 238 19.34 -17.34 5.11
N VAL A 239 18.78 -17.96 6.14
CA VAL A 239 17.38 -17.75 6.55
C VAL A 239 17.19 -16.36 7.17
N ASN A 240 18.09 -15.94 8.06
CA ASN A 240 18.06 -14.61 8.67
C ASN A 240 18.19 -13.52 7.60
N TRP A 241 19.12 -13.67 6.66
CA TRP A 241 19.30 -12.72 5.56
C TRP A 241 18.04 -12.59 4.70
N ALA A 242 17.37 -13.69 4.36
CA ALA A 242 16.13 -13.65 3.59
C ALA A 242 15.00 -12.90 4.35
N ALA A 243 14.87 -13.14 5.66
CA ALA A 243 13.92 -12.41 6.51
C ALA A 243 14.25 -10.91 6.57
N LEU A 244 15.53 -10.56 6.72
CA LEU A 244 16.00 -9.16 6.72
C LEU A 244 15.70 -8.45 5.39
N GLN A 245 15.84 -9.12 4.24
CA GLN A 245 15.46 -8.54 2.95
C GLN A 245 13.95 -8.24 2.88
N GLN A 246 13.10 -9.12 3.41
CA GLN A 246 11.64 -8.88 3.44
C GLN A 246 11.28 -7.71 4.36
N LEU A 247 11.89 -7.63 5.55
CA LEU A 247 11.70 -6.50 6.47
C LEU A 247 12.09 -5.17 5.82
N ASN A 248 13.25 -5.12 5.17
CA ASN A 248 13.73 -3.92 4.48
C ASN A 248 12.85 -3.52 3.30
N LYS A 249 12.34 -4.50 2.54
CA LYS A 249 11.40 -4.24 1.45
C LYS A 249 10.12 -3.61 1.97
N ASP A 250 9.56 -4.17 3.03
CA ASP A 250 8.35 -3.62 3.65
C ASP A 250 8.61 -2.22 4.22
N LEU A 251 9.71 -2.02 4.92
CA LEU A 251 10.11 -0.71 5.45
C LEU A 251 10.21 0.37 4.36
N ARG A 252 10.77 0.03 3.18
CA ARG A 252 10.82 0.92 2.02
C ARG A 252 9.42 1.28 1.52
N ASN A 253 8.53 0.29 1.39
CA ASN A 253 7.15 0.50 0.98
C ASN A 253 6.40 1.41 1.97
N LYS A 254 6.57 1.17 3.28
CA LYS A 254 5.99 2.01 4.33
C LYS A 254 6.51 3.45 4.28
N THR A 255 7.81 3.62 4.05
CA THR A 255 8.43 4.95 3.94
C THR A 255 7.89 5.71 2.72
N GLN A 256 7.73 5.04 1.58
CA GLN A 256 7.11 5.64 0.41
C GLN A 256 5.66 6.02 0.65
N ALA A 257 4.87 5.13 1.27
CA ALA A 257 3.48 5.39 1.61
C ALA A 257 3.34 6.60 2.55
N GLN A 258 4.18 6.70 3.58
CA GLN A 258 4.20 7.87 4.47
C GLN A 258 4.54 9.16 3.74
N SER A 259 5.50 9.13 2.81
CA SER A 259 5.86 10.32 2.02
C SER A 259 4.71 10.79 1.14
N ILE A 260 3.96 9.87 0.56
CA ILE A 260 2.77 10.17 -0.23
C ILE A 260 1.68 10.74 0.68
N ASP A 261 1.33 10.02 1.74
CA ASP A 261 0.23 10.39 2.64
C ASP A 261 0.52 11.72 3.35
N GLY A 262 1.76 11.95 3.76
CA GLY A 262 2.20 13.23 4.35
C GLY A 262 2.03 14.42 3.41
N LYS A 263 2.19 14.24 2.09
CA LYS A 263 1.86 15.29 1.11
C LYS A 263 0.35 15.48 0.98
N ILE A 264 -0.40 14.39 0.93
CA ILE A 264 -1.85 14.41 0.72
C ILE A 264 -2.58 15.10 1.88
N ILE A 265 -2.13 14.94 3.13
CA ILE A 265 -2.72 15.62 4.31
C ILE A 265 -2.76 17.14 4.14
N HIS A 266 -1.79 17.71 3.42
CA HIS A 266 -1.69 19.16 3.22
C HIS A 266 -2.42 19.66 1.96
N LEU A 267 -3.05 18.77 1.18
CA LEU A 267 -3.85 19.16 0.02
C LEU A 267 -5.25 19.61 0.46
N GLY A 268 -5.75 20.67 -0.15
CA GLY A 268 -7.06 21.25 0.13
C GLY A 268 -7.61 22.01 -1.07
N ASN A 269 -8.72 22.72 -0.89
CA ASN A 269 -9.46 23.37 -2.00
C ASN A 269 -8.70 24.51 -2.70
N GLN A 270 -7.60 24.98 -2.12
CA GLN A 270 -6.74 26.03 -2.68
C GLN A 270 -5.45 25.46 -3.29
N SER A 271 -5.27 24.14 -3.28
CA SER A 271 -4.11 23.52 -3.88
C SER A 271 -4.11 23.69 -5.41
N PRO A 272 -2.95 23.85 -6.06
CA PRO A 272 -2.87 23.97 -7.51
C PRO A 272 -3.26 22.67 -8.22
N GLY A 273 -3.76 22.77 -9.45
CA GLY A 273 -4.11 21.61 -10.28
C GLY A 273 -5.45 20.95 -9.94
N ILE A 274 -6.34 21.68 -9.25
CA ILE A 274 -7.73 21.29 -9.02
C ILE A 274 -8.53 21.69 -10.26
N ASP A 275 -8.79 20.71 -11.12
CA ASP A 275 -9.62 20.86 -12.31
C ASP A 275 -10.61 19.70 -12.41
N PHE A 276 -11.73 19.91 -13.11
CA PHE A 276 -12.65 18.81 -13.41
C PHE A 276 -11.96 17.80 -14.33
N ARG A 277 -11.79 16.58 -13.84
CA ARG A 277 -11.22 15.46 -14.61
C ARG A 277 -12.31 14.44 -14.91
N PRO A 278 -12.73 14.29 -16.19
CA PRO A 278 -13.64 13.23 -16.59
C PRO A 278 -13.10 11.85 -16.22
N GLY A 279 -13.92 10.98 -15.65
CA GLY A 279 -13.51 9.62 -15.26
C GLY A 279 -12.79 9.51 -13.91
N ALA A 280 -12.66 10.61 -13.15
CA ALA A 280 -12.15 10.56 -11.77
C ALA A 280 -12.98 9.66 -10.86
N GLU A 281 -14.27 9.48 -11.18
CA GLU A 281 -15.20 8.55 -10.55
C GLU A 281 -14.86 7.07 -10.80
N SER A 282 -14.03 6.77 -11.80
CA SER A 282 -13.60 5.42 -12.18
C SER A 282 -12.27 5.01 -11.53
N ALA A 283 -11.79 5.74 -10.52
CA ALA A 283 -10.53 5.44 -9.85
C ALA A 283 -10.42 3.94 -9.51
N GLU A 284 -9.30 3.34 -9.92
CA GLU A 284 -9.08 1.90 -9.79
C GLU A 284 -9.32 1.43 -8.36
N ARG A 285 -10.07 0.35 -8.23
CA ARG A 285 -10.40 -0.24 -6.93
C ARG A 285 -9.08 -0.65 -6.27
N CYS A 286 -8.76 -0.01 -5.14
CA CYS A 286 -7.55 -0.30 -4.38
C CYS A 286 -7.46 -1.81 -4.09
N VAL A 287 -6.43 -2.47 -4.62
CA VAL A 287 -6.26 -3.93 -4.52
C VAL A 287 -5.87 -4.35 -3.09
N SER A 288 -5.29 -3.44 -2.30
CA SER A 288 -4.88 -3.71 -0.92
C SER A 288 -5.86 -3.13 0.11
N ILE A 289 -6.29 -3.98 1.05
CA ILE A 289 -7.13 -3.58 2.19
C ILE A 289 -6.21 -3.18 3.37
N PRO A 290 -6.48 -2.13 4.14
CA PRO A 290 -5.64 -1.72 5.28
C PRO A 290 -5.30 -2.86 6.26
N HIS A 291 -6.22 -3.79 6.49
CA HIS A 291 -5.99 -4.97 7.32
C HIS A 291 -4.95 -5.93 6.73
N SER A 292 -4.87 -6.10 5.41
CA SER A 292 -3.81 -6.91 4.80
C SER A 292 -2.46 -6.21 4.88
N TRP A 293 -2.44 -4.88 4.91
CA TRP A 293 -1.23 -4.07 5.03
C TRP A 293 -0.56 -4.19 6.41
N ALA A 294 -1.34 -4.09 7.49
CA ALA A 294 -0.85 -4.29 8.86
C ALA A 294 -0.46 -5.76 9.10
N ARG A 295 -1.28 -6.70 8.63
CA ARG A 295 -0.99 -8.14 8.72
C ARG A 295 0.31 -8.50 8.01
N HIS A 296 0.59 -7.92 6.84
CA HIS A 296 1.83 -8.17 6.12
C HIS A 296 3.07 -7.80 6.96
N SER A 297 3.06 -6.62 7.60
CA SER A 297 4.14 -6.20 8.50
C SER A 297 4.27 -7.16 9.69
N GLN A 298 3.15 -7.52 10.31
CA GLN A 298 3.10 -8.43 11.44
C GLN A 298 3.66 -9.82 11.08
N GLU A 299 3.32 -10.36 9.91
CA GLU A 299 3.82 -11.63 9.42
C GLU A 299 5.32 -11.59 9.13
N ASN A 300 5.81 -10.51 8.53
CA ASN A 300 7.25 -10.34 8.27
C ASN A 300 8.05 -10.30 9.58
N ILE A 301 7.55 -9.56 10.58
CA ILE A 301 8.13 -9.50 11.93
C ILE A 301 8.08 -10.89 12.57
N GLY A 302 6.92 -11.56 12.55
CA GLY A 302 6.74 -12.89 13.13
C GLY A 302 7.68 -13.93 12.50
N LYS A 303 7.87 -13.88 11.18
CA LYS A 303 8.84 -14.74 10.47
C LYS A 303 10.26 -14.45 10.93
N SER A 304 10.69 -13.18 10.98
CA SER A 304 12.02 -12.82 11.48
C SER A 304 12.26 -13.34 12.90
N GLN A 305 11.30 -13.12 13.81
CA GLN A 305 11.39 -13.60 15.18
C GLN A 305 11.41 -15.12 15.29
N ALA A 306 10.71 -15.84 14.41
CA ALA A 306 10.74 -17.29 14.36
C ALA A 306 12.09 -17.81 13.85
N CYS A 307 12.62 -17.19 12.79
CA CYS A 307 13.95 -17.50 12.25
C CYS A 307 15.02 -17.34 13.33
N ARG A 308 15.03 -16.23 14.08
CA ARG A 308 16.01 -15.98 15.16
C ARG A 308 15.84 -16.89 16.38
N ARG A 309 14.63 -17.43 16.61
CA ARG A 309 14.35 -18.35 17.73
C ARG A 309 14.66 -19.82 17.43
N LEU A 310 14.92 -20.17 16.18
CA LEU A 310 15.46 -21.49 15.86
C LEU A 310 16.78 -21.66 16.62
N PRO A 311 17.03 -22.84 17.21
CA PRO A 311 18.02 -23.00 18.27
C PRO A 311 19.38 -22.47 17.81
N SER A 312 19.71 -21.28 18.30
CA SER A 312 21.05 -20.74 18.39
C SER A 312 21.91 -21.86 18.96
N VAL A 313 22.90 -22.27 18.18
CA VAL A 313 23.85 -23.35 18.50
C VAL A 313 24.17 -23.27 19.99
N ASN A 314 23.63 -24.23 20.76
CA ASN A 314 23.91 -24.31 22.18
C ASN A 314 25.37 -24.74 22.28
N VAL A 315 26.28 -23.77 22.37
CA VAL A 315 27.69 -24.00 22.67
C VAL A 315 27.74 -24.38 24.15
N GLY A 316 27.26 -25.59 24.45
CA GLY A 316 27.46 -26.20 25.74
C GLY A 316 28.95 -26.25 25.97
N HIS A 317 29.41 -25.54 27.00
CA HIS A 317 30.78 -25.60 27.47
C HIS A 317 31.16 -27.08 27.61
N CYS A 318 32.10 -27.51 26.79
CA CYS A 318 32.83 -28.76 26.95
C CYS A 318 34.20 -28.39 27.51
#